data_AF-A0A7S3VC03-F1
#
_entry.id   AF-A0A7S3VC03-F1
#
_cell.length_a   1.000
_cell.length_b   1.000
_cell.length_c   1.000
_cell.angle_alpha   90.00
_cell.angle_beta   90.00
_cell.angle_gamma   90.00
#
_symmetry.space_group_name_H-M   'P 1'
#
loop_
_entity.id
_entity.type
_entity.pdbx_description
1 polymer ?
#
loop_
_entity_poly.entity_id
_entity_poly.type
_entity_poly.pdbx_seq_one_letter_code
_entity_poly.pdbx_strand_id
1 'polypeptide(L)'
;SNLHASMEFRIFVSHHNPVAISQRNHTQHYPHLKNERMEIRSLIEDFFHNYVRENYGRGLVSIPNYVLDVYVDKNEKVWLIDFNPWCERTDALLFTWEEIVNLSIEHKLETGGGTQGDHGDYGAGDGDGDGHRDDNIIITIENKNPEMRVVMNENEVHCDPLSSYRAPIDAVYLASDQTGSDTFKDFMAMCQKPSELSKEDKD
;
A
#
# COMPACT_ATOMS: atom_id res chain seq x y z
N SER A 1 5.79 -20.89 1.20
CA SER A 1 6.14 -19.90 0.15
C SER A 1 6.79 -18.73 0.85
N ASN A 2 8.03 -18.40 0.51
CA ASN A 2 8.70 -17.21 1.04
C ASN A 2 8.45 -16.09 0.03
N LEU A 3 7.59 -15.13 0.37
CA LEU A 3 7.36 -13.95 -0.47
C LEU A 3 8.64 -13.11 -0.44
N HIS A 4 9.10 -12.66 -1.61
CA HIS A 4 10.24 -11.75 -1.66
C HIS A 4 9.80 -10.38 -1.15
N ALA A 5 10.25 -10.00 0.04
CA ALA A 5 9.86 -8.76 0.71
C ALA A 5 10.13 -7.48 -0.11
N SER A 6 11.03 -7.54 -1.10
CA SER A 6 11.28 -6.42 -2.03
C SER A 6 10.14 -6.18 -3.01
N MET A 7 9.31 -7.19 -3.26
CA MET A 7 8.22 -7.15 -4.24
C MET A 7 6.84 -6.93 -3.59
N GLU A 8 6.82 -6.48 -2.32
CA GLU A 8 5.61 -6.06 -1.64
C GLU A 8 5.46 -4.54 -1.69
N PHE A 9 4.26 -4.07 -2.01
CA PHE A 9 3.95 -2.65 -2.17
C PHE A 9 2.63 -2.30 -1.49
N ARG A 10 2.59 -1.12 -0.89
CA ARG A 10 1.38 -0.50 -0.35
C ARG A 10 0.87 0.55 -1.33
N ILE A 11 -0.41 0.51 -1.62
CA ILE A 11 -1.08 1.37 -2.58
C ILE A 11 -2.13 2.19 -1.84
N PHE A 12 -2.06 3.50 -1.97
CA PHE A 12 -3.03 4.45 -1.45
C PHE A 12 -4.01 4.81 -2.56
N VAL A 13 -5.29 4.49 -2.34
CA VAL A 13 -6.36 4.66 -3.31
C VAL A 13 -7.30 5.75 -2.84
N SER A 14 -7.54 6.74 -3.70
CA SER A 14 -8.50 7.81 -3.44
C SER A 14 -9.44 8.01 -4.61
N HIS A 15 -10.73 8.18 -4.30
CA HIS A 15 -11.82 8.25 -5.28
C HIS A 15 -11.73 7.12 -6.33
N HIS A 16 -11.41 5.91 -5.87
CA HIS A 16 -11.20 4.71 -6.71
C HIS A 16 -10.08 4.84 -7.77
N ASN A 17 -9.07 5.66 -7.52
CA ASN A 17 -7.85 5.73 -8.32
C ASN A 17 -6.61 5.63 -7.41
N PRO A 18 -5.55 4.91 -7.82
CA PRO A 18 -4.28 4.92 -7.09
C PRO A 18 -3.69 6.33 -7.14
N VAL A 19 -3.26 6.85 -5.99
CA VAL A 19 -2.59 8.18 -5.92
C VAL A 19 -1.13 8.07 -5.48
N ALA A 20 -0.79 7.04 -4.71
CA ALA A 20 0.57 6.80 -4.25
C ALA A 20 0.86 5.31 -4.07
N ILE A 21 2.11 4.90 -4.29
CA ILE A 21 2.61 3.54 -4.12
C ILE A 21 3.94 3.59 -3.36
N SER A 22 4.04 2.83 -2.28
CA SER A 22 5.27 2.71 -1.48
C SER A 22 5.78 1.27 -1.48
N GLN A 23 7.09 1.09 -1.55
CA GLN A 23 7.75 -0.14 -1.10
C GLN A 23 7.29 -0.47 0.32
N ARG A 24 6.83 -1.71 0.54
CA ARG A 24 6.28 -2.13 1.84
C ARG A 24 7.37 -2.28 2.90
N ASN A 25 8.46 -2.96 2.55
CA ASN A 25 9.65 -3.06 3.40
C ASN A 25 10.57 -1.85 3.21
N HIS A 26 10.13 -0.68 3.66
CA HIS A 26 10.89 0.58 3.55
C HIS A 26 12.14 0.62 4.45
N THR A 27 12.33 -0.38 5.31
CA THR A 27 13.51 -0.51 6.19
C THR A 27 14.72 -1.16 5.50
N GLN A 28 14.63 -1.45 4.19
CA GLN A 28 15.69 -2.09 3.44
C GLN A 28 15.82 -1.48 2.04
N HIS A 29 17.05 -1.25 1.60
CA HIS A 29 17.35 -0.86 0.22
C HIS A 29 17.46 -2.10 -0.66
N TYR A 30 16.73 -2.10 -1.79
CA TYR A 30 16.83 -3.14 -2.81
C TYR A 30 17.24 -2.53 -4.16
N PRO A 31 18.50 -2.73 -4.62
CA PRO A 31 19.03 -2.05 -5.79
C PRO A 31 18.23 -2.21 -7.10
N HIS A 32 17.56 -3.36 -7.27
CA HIS A 32 16.76 -3.66 -8.47
C HIS A 32 15.55 -2.73 -8.62
N LEU A 33 14.91 -2.36 -7.50
CA LEU A 33 13.71 -1.52 -7.50
C LEU A 33 13.93 -0.15 -8.13
N LYS A 34 15.16 0.39 -8.06
CA LYS A 34 15.50 1.66 -8.71
C LYS A 34 15.22 1.62 -10.22
N ASN A 35 15.52 0.48 -10.86
CA ASN A 35 15.38 0.31 -12.30
C ASN A 35 13.99 -0.24 -12.67
N GLU A 36 13.46 -1.15 -11.85
CA GLU A 36 12.23 -1.89 -12.14
C GLU A 36 10.95 -1.14 -11.72
N ARG A 37 11.04 -0.10 -10.88
CA ARG A 37 9.85 0.58 -10.33
C ARG A 37 8.82 1.03 -11.37
N MET A 38 9.26 1.46 -12.56
CA MET A 38 8.33 1.96 -13.59
C MET A 38 7.48 0.82 -14.18
N GLU A 39 8.10 -0.34 -14.38
CA GLU A 39 7.43 -1.55 -14.87
C GLU A 39 6.51 -2.13 -13.78
N ILE A 40 7.01 -2.22 -12.55
CA ILE A 40 6.22 -2.64 -11.39
C ILE A 40 4.99 -1.74 -11.19
N ARG A 41 5.14 -0.42 -11.34
CA ARG A 41 4.02 0.52 -11.28
C ARG A 41 2.97 0.17 -12.33
N SER A 42 3.38 -0.05 -13.58
CA SER A 42 2.48 -0.44 -14.67
C SER A 42 1.71 -1.71 -14.35
N LEU A 43 2.38 -2.76 -13.85
CA LEU A 43 1.73 -4.02 -13.46
C LEU A 43 0.68 -3.80 -12.37
N ILE A 44 0.99 -2.95 -11.39
CA ILE A 44 0.08 -2.60 -10.30
C ILE A 44 -1.12 -1.80 -10.82
N GLU A 45 -0.91 -0.81 -11.70
CA GLU A 45 -1.96 -0.01 -12.31
C GLU A 45 -2.91 -0.89 -13.14
N ASP A 46 -2.36 -1.77 -13.97
CA ASP A 46 -3.13 -2.73 -14.78
C ASP A 46 -3.93 -3.67 -13.88
N PHE A 47 -3.31 -4.22 -12.83
CA PHE A 47 -4.02 -5.04 -11.86
C PHE A 47 -5.17 -4.29 -11.18
N PHE A 48 -4.92 -3.04 -10.77
CA PHE A 48 -5.92 -2.23 -10.09
C PHE A 48 -7.11 -1.95 -11.00
N HIS A 49 -6.86 -1.50 -12.24
CA HIS A 49 -7.92 -1.16 -13.19
C HIS A 49 -8.74 -2.38 -13.62
N ASN A 50 -8.09 -3.52 -13.86
CA ASN A 50 -8.76 -4.73 -14.34
C ASN A 50 -9.48 -5.52 -13.24
N TYR A 51 -9.01 -5.48 -11.99
CA TYR A 51 -9.52 -6.35 -10.93
C TYR A 51 -10.04 -5.61 -9.70
N VAL A 52 -9.42 -4.52 -9.28
CA VAL A 52 -9.82 -3.84 -8.02
C VAL A 52 -10.93 -2.84 -8.28
N ARG A 53 -10.75 -1.94 -9.25
CA ARG A 53 -11.67 -0.83 -9.51
C ARG A 53 -13.09 -1.32 -9.81
N GLU A 54 -13.22 -2.35 -10.65
CA GLU A 54 -14.54 -2.88 -11.05
C GLU A 54 -15.28 -3.57 -9.90
N ASN A 55 -14.55 -4.31 -9.05
CA ASN A 55 -15.13 -5.14 -7.99
C ASN A 55 -15.42 -4.35 -6.70
N TYR A 56 -14.62 -3.33 -6.40
CA TYR A 56 -14.72 -2.57 -5.15
C TYR A 56 -15.24 -1.12 -5.35
N GLY A 57 -15.26 -0.61 -6.58
CA GLY A 57 -15.69 0.75 -6.89
C GLY A 57 -17.20 0.94 -7.10
N ARG A 58 -17.96 -0.14 -7.34
CA ARG A 58 -19.35 -0.07 -7.83
C ARG A 58 -20.41 -0.64 -6.88
N GLY A 59 -20.07 -0.92 -5.62
CA GLY A 59 -20.98 -1.50 -4.61
C GLY A 59 -21.93 -0.50 -3.91
N LEU A 60 -22.94 -1.03 -3.20
CA LEU A 60 -23.98 -0.28 -2.45
C LEU A 60 -23.46 0.66 -1.35
N VAL A 61 -22.20 0.51 -0.93
CA VAL A 61 -21.46 1.44 -0.08
C VAL A 61 -20.13 1.69 -0.76
N SER A 62 -20.03 2.79 -1.52
CA SER A 62 -18.77 3.19 -2.15
C SER A 62 -17.85 3.73 -1.06
N ILE A 63 -16.86 2.94 -0.65
CA ILE A 63 -15.74 3.43 0.18
C ILE A 63 -14.79 4.13 -0.79
N PRO A 64 -14.72 5.47 -0.82
CA PRO A 64 -14.01 6.17 -1.88
C PRO A 64 -12.50 6.07 -1.71
N ASN A 65 -12.02 5.89 -0.47
CA ASN A 65 -10.60 5.91 -0.13
C ASN A 65 -10.24 4.70 0.73
N TYR A 66 -9.17 4.01 0.37
CA TYR A 66 -8.68 2.83 1.07
C TYR A 66 -7.20 2.61 0.77
N VAL A 67 -6.58 1.74 1.54
CA VAL A 67 -5.19 1.32 1.35
C VAL A 67 -5.18 -0.17 1.09
N LEU A 68 -4.30 -0.65 0.22
CA LEU A 68 -4.16 -2.07 -0.03
C LEU A 68 -2.69 -2.44 -0.18
N ASP A 69 -2.34 -3.64 0.28
CA ASP A 69 -1.00 -4.21 0.13
C ASP A 69 -1.06 -5.27 -0.98
N VAL A 70 -0.07 -5.27 -1.88
CA VAL A 70 0.07 -6.24 -2.97
C VAL A 70 1.46 -6.86 -3.00
N TYR A 71 1.55 -8.01 -3.65
CA TYR A 71 2.79 -8.69 -3.98
C TYR A 71 2.90 -8.91 -5.49
N VAL A 72 4.04 -8.60 -6.08
CA VAL A 72 4.35 -8.88 -7.49
C VAL A 72 5.23 -10.13 -7.56
N ASP A 73 4.75 -11.18 -8.21
CA ASP A 73 5.53 -12.41 -8.36
C ASP A 73 6.51 -12.37 -9.55
N LYS A 74 7.38 -13.37 -9.63
CA LYS A 74 8.40 -13.52 -10.68
C LYS A 74 7.85 -13.71 -12.11
N ASN A 75 6.56 -13.98 -12.25
CA ASN A 75 5.86 -14.09 -13.52
C ASN A 75 5.03 -12.83 -13.79
N GLU A 76 5.37 -11.71 -13.13
CA GLU A 76 4.73 -10.40 -13.26
C GLU A 76 3.25 -10.39 -12.83
N LYS A 77 2.81 -11.42 -12.10
CA LYS A 77 1.45 -11.46 -11.59
C LYS A 77 1.35 -10.71 -10.26
N VAL A 78 0.36 -9.83 -10.17
CA VAL A 78 0.05 -9.08 -8.96
C VAL A 78 -0.98 -9.82 -8.12
N TRP A 79 -0.72 -9.90 -6.81
CA TRP A 79 -1.54 -10.57 -5.82
C TRP A 79 -1.95 -9.56 -4.74
N LEU A 80 -3.24 -9.46 -4.47
CA LEU A 80 -3.75 -8.71 -3.32
C LEU A 80 -3.41 -9.47 -2.03
N ILE A 81 -2.82 -8.77 -1.06
CA ILE A 81 -2.39 -9.33 0.23
C ILE A 81 -3.33 -8.88 1.36
N ASP A 82 -3.61 -7.58 1.44
CA ASP A 82 -4.38 -7.02 2.56
C ASP A 82 -5.13 -5.73 2.17
N PHE A 83 -6.19 -5.41 2.91
CA PHE A 83 -6.93 -4.15 2.84
C PHE A 83 -6.82 -3.40 4.18
N ASN A 84 -6.52 -2.12 4.09
CA ASN A 84 -6.33 -1.24 5.24
C ASN A 84 -7.20 0.02 5.13
N PRO A 85 -7.63 0.59 6.26
CA PRO A 85 -8.41 1.82 6.26
C PRO A 85 -7.57 3.03 5.81
N TRP A 86 -8.19 3.98 5.10
CA TRP A 86 -7.60 5.29 4.82
C TRP A 86 -7.59 6.15 6.10
N CYS A 87 -6.57 6.02 6.95
CA CYS A 87 -6.40 6.84 8.15
C CYS A 87 -4.98 6.72 8.71
N GLU A 88 -4.58 7.69 9.54
CA GLU A 88 -3.25 7.76 10.17
C GLU A 88 -2.80 6.52 10.96
N ARG A 89 -3.73 5.64 11.35
CA ARG A 89 -3.38 4.36 11.98
C ARG A 89 -2.71 3.37 11.02
N THR A 90 -2.93 3.53 9.72
CA THR A 90 -2.27 2.74 8.69
C THR A 90 -0.94 3.43 8.35
N ASP A 91 0.16 2.70 8.49
CA ASP A 91 1.50 3.24 8.23
C ASP A 91 1.62 3.77 6.78
N ALA A 92 2.12 5.00 6.65
CA ALA A 92 2.31 5.71 5.38
C ALA A 92 3.64 5.34 4.69
N LEU A 93 4.55 4.65 5.40
CA LEU A 93 5.82 4.13 4.87
C LEU A 93 6.73 5.25 4.31
N LEU A 94 6.98 5.29 3.00
CA LEU A 94 7.84 6.30 2.34
C LEU A 94 7.13 7.64 2.08
N PHE A 95 5.95 7.82 2.65
CA PHE A 95 5.17 9.04 2.59
C PHE A 95 4.77 9.49 3.99
N THR A 96 4.38 10.75 4.09
CA THR A 96 3.55 11.25 5.19
C THR A 96 2.08 11.21 4.80
N TRP A 97 1.19 11.15 5.79
CA TRP A 97 -0.25 11.24 5.54
C TRP A 97 -0.65 12.59 4.93
N GLU A 98 0.04 13.67 5.28
CA GLU A 98 -0.18 14.99 4.67
C GLU A 98 0.11 14.97 3.16
N GLU A 99 1.24 14.39 2.74
CA GLU A 99 1.56 14.21 1.31
C GLU A 99 0.49 13.38 0.59
N ILE A 100 0.07 12.25 1.18
CA ILE A 100 -0.95 11.38 0.59
C ILE A 100 -2.29 12.13 0.39
N VAL A 101 -2.68 12.96 1.38
CA VAL A 101 -3.89 13.79 1.28
C VAL A 101 -3.74 14.86 0.20
N ASN A 102 -2.58 15.50 0.08
CA ASN A 102 -2.33 16.48 -0.96
C ASN A 102 -2.37 15.86 -2.36
N LEU A 103 -1.74 14.70 -2.55
CA LEU A 103 -1.79 13.92 -3.79
C LEU A 103 -3.24 13.55 -4.17
N SER A 104 -4.06 13.18 -3.18
CA SER A 104 -5.49 12.92 -3.38
C SER A 104 -6.25 14.16 -3.86
N ILE A 105 -5.97 15.33 -3.30
CA ILE A 105 -6.59 16.60 -3.71
C ILE A 105 -6.17 16.98 -5.13
N GLU A 106 -4.88 16.92 -5.45
CA GLU A 106 -4.36 17.19 -6.80
C GLU A 106 -5.04 16.29 -7.84
N HIS A 107 -5.09 14.99 -7.57
CA HIS A 107 -5.71 14.03 -8.48
C HIS A 107 -7.21 14.34 -8.69
N LYS A 108 -7.93 14.80 -7.67
CA LYS A 108 -9.35 15.19 -7.78
C LYS A 108 -9.54 16.45 -8.65
N LEU A 109 -8.65 17.43 -8.52
CA LEU A 109 -8.71 18.67 -9.29
C LEU A 109 -8.42 18.42 -10.78
N GLU A 110 -7.47 17.53 -11.07
CA GLU A 110 -7.07 17.18 -12.44
C GLU A 110 -8.08 16.29 -13.15
N THR A 111 -8.76 15.37 -12.46
CA THR A 111 -9.80 14.51 -13.07
C THR A 111 -11.12 15.23 -13.35
N GLY A 112 -11.19 16.54 -13.09
CA GLY A 112 -12.40 17.34 -13.19
C GLY A 112 -13.40 16.98 -12.08
N GLY A 113 -13.64 17.91 -11.16
CA GLY A 113 -14.68 17.78 -10.14
C GLY A 113 -16.08 17.70 -10.77
N GLY A 114 -16.44 16.53 -11.29
CA GLY A 114 -17.81 16.17 -11.61
C GLY A 114 -18.57 15.95 -10.31
N THR A 115 -19.13 17.02 -9.75
CA THR A 115 -20.30 16.92 -8.88
C THR A 115 -21.37 16.19 -9.67
N GLN A 116 -21.58 14.91 -9.38
CA GLN A 116 -22.84 14.26 -9.71
C GLN A 116 -23.88 14.94 -8.82
N GLY A 117 -24.52 15.97 -9.38
CA GLY A 117 -25.68 16.61 -8.77
C GLY A 117 -26.73 15.53 -8.58
N ASP A 118 -27.01 15.23 -7.32
CA ASP A 118 -28.26 14.62 -6.89
C ASP A 118 -29.38 15.61 -7.20
N HIS A 119 -29.87 15.58 -8.44
CA HIS A 119 -31.14 16.18 -8.81
C HIS A 119 -32.10 15.02 -9.09
N GLY A 120 -32.75 14.56 -8.02
CA GLY A 120 -34.07 13.97 -8.16
C GLY A 120 -35.01 15.04 -8.71
N ASP A 121 -35.44 14.87 -9.96
CA ASP A 121 -36.61 15.55 -10.48
C ASP A 121 -37.45 14.58 -11.31
N TYR A 122 -38.73 14.53 -10.97
CA TYR A 122 -39.74 13.69 -11.59
C TYR A 122 -40.35 14.47 -12.76
N GLY A 123 -40.23 13.96 -13.99
CA GLY A 123 -40.89 14.58 -15.14
C GLY A 123 -41.05 13.64 -16.32
N ALA A 124 -42.27 13.18 -16.55
CA ALA A 124 -42.69 12.39 -17.70
C ALA A 124 -42.61 13.19 -19.02
N GLY A 125 -42.27 12.52 -20.12
CA GLY A 125 -42.39 13.07 -21.48
C GLY A 125 -42.02 12.04 -22.55
N ASP A 126 -43.04 11.51 -23.22
CA ASP A 126 -42.93 10.72 -24.45
C ASP A 126 -42.29 11.55 -25.58
N GLY A 127 -41.39 10.92 -26.33
CA GLY A 127 -40.77 11.53 -27.52
C GLY A 127 -39.94 10.51 -28.29
N ASP A 128 -40.51 9.99 -29.37
CA ASP A 128 -39.81 9.22 -30.41
C ASP A 128 -38.76 10.11 -31.10
N GLY A 129 -37.50 9.66 -31.10
CA GLY A 129 -36.40 10.33 -31.78
C GLY A 129 -35.25 9.36 -32.06
N ASP A 130 -34.99 9.12 -33.34
CA ASP A 130 -33.93 8.28 -33.90
C ASP A 130 -32.56 8.96 -33.81
N GLY A 131 -32.00 9.02 -32.60
CA GLY A 131 -30.62 9.48 -32.39
C GLY A 131 -29.62 8.33 -32.48
N HIS A 132 -28.83 8.28 -33.54
CA HIS A 132 -27.56 7.53 -33.58
C HIS A 132 -26.70 7.96 -32.38
N ARG A 133 -26.56 7.09 -31.37
CA ARG A 133 -25.72 7.32 -30.19
C ARG A 133 -24.28 6.92 -30.52
N ASP A 134 -23.59 7.81 -31.22
CA ASP A 134 -22.14 7.74 -31.38
C ASP A 134 -21.48 8.61 -30.30
N ASP A 135 -21.45 8.11 -29.07
CA ASP A 135 -20.77 8.75 -27.95
C ASP A 135 -20.38 7.74 -26.87
N ASN A 136 -19.76 6.63 -27.30
CA ASN A 136 -18.65 6.07 -26.53
C ASN A 136 -17.44 7.01 -26.70
N ILE A 137 -17.54 8.20 -26.11
CA ILE A 137 -16.35 8.91 -25.70
C ILE A 137 -15.78 8.08 -24.54
N ILE A 138 -14.87 7.16 -24.90
CA ILE A 138 -13.86 6.71 -23.97
C ILE A 138 -13.08 7.98 -23.66
N ILE A 139 -13.49 8.70 -22.61
CA ILE A 139 -12.62 9.70 -22.03
C ILE A 139 -11.47 8.87 -21.48
N THR A 140 -10.42 8.69 -22.28
CA THR A 140 -9.07 8.53 -21.75
C THR A 140 -8.79 9.82 -21.00
N ILE A 141 -9.39 9.94 -19.81
CA ILE A 141 -8.86 10.79 -18.77
C ILE A 141 -7.49 10.17 -18.57
N GLU A 142 -6.44 10.84 -19.04
CA GLU A 142 -5.08 10.52 -18.66
C GLU A 142 -5.02 10.67 -17.15
N ASN A 143 -5.44 9.62 -16.43
CA ASN A 143 -5.32 9.55 -15.00
C ASN A 143 -3.83 9.71 -14.72
N LYS A 144 -3.48 10.73 -13.94
CA LYS A 144 -2.10 10.94 -13.52
C LYS A 144 -1.62 9.65 -12.85
N ASN A 145 -0.52 9.10 -13.37
CA ASN A 145 0.11 7.92 -12.79
C ASN A 145 0.39 8.18 -11.30
N PRO A 146 0.18 7.20 -10.41
CA PRO A 146 0.44 7.37 -8.99
C PRO A 146 1.93 7.63 -8.74
N GLU A 147 2.21 8.43 -7.72
CA GLU A 147 3.59 8.64 -7.29
C GLU A 147 4.11 7.35 -6.64
N MET A 148 5.18 6.77 -7.20
CA MET A 148 5.81 5.56 -6.66
C MET A 148 7.13 5.90 -5.98
N ARG A 149 7.24 5.55 -4.70
CA ARG A 149 8.47 5.66 -3.90
C ARG A 149 9.00 4.29 -3.52
N VAL A 150 10.31 4.14 -3.70
CA VAL A 150 11.13 3.00 -3.24
C VAL A 150 12.35 3.59 -2.56
N VAL A 151 12.98 2.84 -1.66
CA VAL A 151 14.23 3.26 -1.02
C VAL A 151 15.31 3.33 -2.11
N MET A 152 15.92 4.50 -2.35
CA MET A 152 16.83 4.68 -3.50
C MET A 152 18.29 4.36 -3.17
N ASN A 153 18.64 4.38 -1.89
CA ASN A 153 19.96 4.03 -1.38
C ASN A 153 19.89 3.66 0.11
N GLU A 154 20.96 3.07 0.65
CA GLU A 154 21.02 2.59 2.04
C GLU A 154 20.85 3.70 3.10
N ASN A 155 21.14 4.96 2.75
CA ASN A 155 21.04 6.08 3.69
C ASN A 155 19.61 6.64 3.81
N GLU A 156 18.70 6.25 2.92
CA GLU A 156 17.28 6.63 2.93
C GLU A 156 16.39 5.61 3.64
N VAL A 157 17.01 4.61 4.25
CA VAL A 157 16.32 3.62 5.07
C VAL A 157 15.88 4.29 6.38
N HIS A 158 14.57 4.47 6.54
CA HIS A 158 14.00 4.89 7.81
C HIS A 158 13.76 3.66 8.69
N CYS A 159 14.17 3.73 9.96
CA CYS A 159 13.81 2.69 10.93
C CYS A 159 12.30 2.67 11.14
N ASP A 160 11.69 1.48 11.07
CA ASP A 160 10.30 1.30 11.45
C ASP A 160 10.17 1.62 12.95
N PRO A 161 9.40 2.64 13.36
CA PRO A 161 9.24 3.00 14.77
C PRO A 161 8.54 1.90 15.57
N LEU A 162 7.87 0.96 14.91
CA LEU A 162 7.29 -0.24 15.51
C LEU A 162 8.23 -1.44 15.49
N SER A 163 9.42 -1.34 14.87
CA SER A 163 10.42 -2.42 14.87
C SER A 163 10.86 -2.80 16.28
N SER A 164 10.87 -1.85 17.23
CA SER A 164 11.14 -2.14 18.65
C SER A 164 10.11 -3.07 19.30
N TYR A 165 8.91 -3.17 18.72
CA TYR A 165 7.86 -4.10 19.17
C TYR A 165 7.87 -5.43 18.41
N ARG A 166 8.64 -5.54 17.31
CA ARG A 166 8.86 -6.83 16.64
C ARG A 166 10.00 -7.55 17.37
N ALA A 167 9.77 -8.81 17.70
CA ALA A 167 10.85 -9.66 18.17
C ALA A 167 11.95 -9.75 17.09
N PRO A 168 13.23 -9.68 17.45
CA PRO A 168 14.34 -9.91 16.52
C PRO A 168 14.15 -11.20 15.73
N ILE A 169 14.59 -11.22 14.46
CA ILE A 169 14.44 -12.38 13.57
C ILE A 169 15.00 -13.65 14.21
N ASP A 170 16.15 -13.55 14.88
CA ASP A 170 16.78 -14.66 15.59
C ASP A 170 15.91 -15.17 16.74
N ALA A 171 15.24 -14.28 17.48
CA ALA A 171 14.33 -14.66 18.56
C ALA A 171 13.08 -15.39 18.02
N VAL A 172 12.55 -14.95 16.87
CA VAL A 172 11.43 -15.63 16.20
C VAL A 172 11.84 -17.00 15.67
N TYR A 173 13.03 -17.11 15.07
CA TYR A 173 13.56 -18.37 14.55
C TYR A 173 13.76 -19.39 15.66
N LEU A 174 14.42 -18.99 16.75
CA LEU A 174 14.64 -19.81 17.94
C LEU A 174 13.31 -20.24 18.60
N ALA A 175 12.32 -19.34 18.66
CA ALA A 175 11.01 -19.67 19.21
C ALA A 175 10.20 -20.64 18.31
N SER A 176 10.51 -20.69 17.02
CA SER A 176 9.83 -21.56 16.05
C SER A 176 10.46 -22.95 15.89
N ASP A 177 11.57 -23.22 16.58
CA ASP A 177 12.28 -24.50 16.49
C ASP A 177 11.43 -25.64 17.10
N GLN A 178 10.89 -26.49 16.22
CA GLN A 178 10.07 -27.65 16.60
C GLN A 178 10.89 -28.90 16.94
N THR A 179 12.22 -28.81 16.91
CA THR A 179 13.10 -29.96 17.20
C THR A 179 13.13 -30.36 18.68
N GLY A 180 12.46 -29.58 19.55
CA GLY A 180 12.44 -29.82 21.00
C GLY A 180 13.74 -29.43 21.69
N SER A 181 14.62 -28.69 21.00
CA SER A 181 15.81 -28.10 21.61
C SER A 181 15.38 -26.95 22.54
N ASP A 182 15.93 -26.88 23.76
CA ASP A 182 15.65 -25.78 24.70
C ASP A 182 16.37 -24.46 24.28
N THR A 183 16.73 -24.32 23.00
CA THR A 183 17.56 -23.24 22.46
C THR A 183 17.01 -21.85 22.71
N PHE A 184 15.68 -21.67 22.64
CA PHE A 184 15.06 -20.39 22.98
C PHE A 184 15.17 -20.07 24.48
N LYS A 185 15.06 -21.06 25.37
CA LYS A 185 15.25 -20.85 26.81
C LYS A 185 16.70 -20.50 27.13
N ASP A 186 17.65 -21.19 26.49
CA ASP A 186 19.08 -20.93 26.66
C ASP A 186 19.44 -19.51 26.19
N PHE A 187 18.90 -19.08 25.05
CA PHE A 187 19.03 -17.71 24.57
C PHE A 187 18.47 -16.69 25.57
N MET A 188 17.26 -16.90 26.07
CA MET A 188 16.65 -16.02 27.06
C MET A 188 17.41 -15.99 28.39
N ALA A 189 18.10 -17.07 28.76
CA ALA A 189 18.95 -17.13 29.95
C ALA A 189 20.26 -16.31 29.78
N MET A 190 20.70 -16.07 28.55
CA MET A 190 21.85 -15.20 28.25
C MET A 190 21.48 -13.71 28.28
N CYS A 191 20.19 -13.36 28.18
CA CYS A 191 19.73 -11.98 28.25
C CYS A 191 19.74 -11.48 29.70
N GLN A 192 20.71 -10.62 30.04
CA GLN A 192 20.69 -9.88 31.31
C GLN A 192 19.63 -8.77 31.27
N LYS A 193 18.80 -8.69 32.31
CA LYS A 193 17.85 -7.58 32.42
C LYS A 193 18.63 -6.29 32.69
N PRO A 194 18.31 -5.18 32.02
CA PRO A 194 18.94 -3.91 32.31
C PRO A 194 18.79 -3.44 33.77
N SER A 195 17.71 -3.86 34.44
CA SER A 195 17.49 -3.61 35.87
C SER A 195 18.49 -4.35 36.79
N GLU A 196 19.14 -5.39 36.30
CA GLU A 196 20.13 -6.21 37.03
C GLU A 196 21.57 -5.77 36.72
N LEU A 197 21.77 -4.88 35.73
CA LEU A 197 23.08 -4.32 35.33
C LEU A 197 23.60 -3.22 36.28
N SER A 198 23.11 -3.12 37.52
CA SER A 198 23.66 -2.19 38.50
C SER A 198 23.77 -2.83 39.87
N LYS A 199 25.01 -3.18 40.26
CA LYS A 199 25.45 -3.18 41.67
C LYS A 199 26.96 -3.35 41.88
N GLU A 200 27.79 -3.62 40.86
CA GLU A 200 29.21 -3.91 41.10
C GLU A 200 30.23 -2.88 40.61
N ASP A 201 29.87 -1.88 39.79
CA ASP A 201 30.83 -0.85 39.36
C ASP A 201 30.57 0.52 40.01
N LYS A 202 30.75 0.58 41.33
CA LYS A 202 31.00 1.84 42.06
C LYS A 202 32.11 1.61 43.07
N ASP A 203 33.33 1.51 42.56
CA ASP A 203 34.54 1.89 43.30
C ASP A 203 34.66 3.42 43.35
#